data_AF-A0A0E9NHK1-F1
#
_entry.id   AF-A0A0E9NHK1-F1
#
_cell.length_a   1.000
_cell.length_b   1.000
_cell.length_c   1.000
_cell.angle_alpha   90.00
_cell.angle_beta   90.00
_cell.angle_gamma   90.00
#
_symmetry.space_group_name_H-M   'P 1'
#
loop_
_entity.id
_entity.type
_entity.pdbx_description
1 polymer ?
#
loop_
_entity_poly.entity_id
_entity_poly.type
_entity_poly.pdbx_seq_one_letter_code
_entity_poly.pdbx_strand_id
1 'polypeptide(L)'
;MNVSQTNLKDESLKFLNHTGLDVLRQRLHQLSTSLTALNHRLHTEYPLPPYPSLLASFNAILAQFTIVKDALQKMQDELLENAVIPMEFPVRVHEGMLLTMMRSKPEPYVDEWIAQGKAYSEANPPGKGIPAGKERDEDDDDKDEDEEEEDEDEDTLWKFAAAIVATQIDQLNLKAAVQTTKVAELKKEVDETMGSIERVMRFVSRGTIVPGGQPQAQPSTGTAAIYLHMITLIYFVQFPSAEIP
;
A
#
# COMPACT_ATOMS: atom_id res chain seq x y z
N MET A 1 16.80 48.61 22.16
CA MET A 1 17.48 47.85 21.09
C MET A 1 16.77 46.51 20.75
N ASN A 2 15.47 46.33 21.08
CA ASN A 2 14.75 45.05 20.89
C ASN A 2 13.64 45.06 19.81
N VAL A 3 13.24 46.22 19.30
CA VAL A 3 12.06 46.34 18.42
C VAL A 3 12.33 45.80 17.00
N SER A 4 13.58 45.81 16.54
CA SER A 4 13.93 45.28 15.22
C SER A 4 13.94 43.75 15.16
N GLN A 5 14.23 43.07 16.27
CA GLN A 5 14.26 41.60 16.29
C GLN A 5 12.85 40.97 16.40
N THR A 6 11.89 41.66 17.02
CA THR A 6 10.50 41.19 17.06
C THR A 6 9.82 41.34 15.70
N ASN A 7 10.06 42.44 14.99
CA ASN A 7 9.48 42.68 13.67
C ASN A 7 9.97 41.65 12.62
N LEU A 8 11.25 41.27 12.65
CA LEU A 8 11.81 40.24 11.78
C LEU A 8 11.25 38.83 12.07
N LYS A 9 11.02 38.52 13.35
CA LYS A 9 10.37 37.25 13.75
C LYS A 9 8.90 37.24 13.33
N ASP A 10 8.18 38.34 13.50
CA ASP A 10 6.78 38.47 13.09
C ASP A 10 6.62 38.39 11.56
N GLU A 11 7.53 38.99 10.79
CA GLU A 11 7.55 38.81 9.34
C GLU A 11 7.85 37.36 8.98
N SER A 12 8.87 36.75 9.57
CA SER A 12 9.25 35.36 9.29
C SER A 12 8.15 34.36 9.67
N LEU A 13 7.41 34.60 10.75
CA LEU A 13 6.26 33.79 11.18
C LEU A 13 5.08 33.96 10.22
N LYS A 14 4.80 35.17 9.74
CA LYS A 14 3.83 35.40 8.66
C LYS A 14 4.28 34.72 7.36
N PHE A 15 5.58 34.73 7.07
CA PHE A 15 6.14 34.04 5.93
C PHE A 15 6.06 32.49 6.09
N LEU A 16 6.20 31.97 7.29
CA LEU A 16 6.02 30.53 7.53
C LEU A 16 4.55 30.12 7.41
N ASN A 17 3.65 30.91 8.00
CA ASN A 17 2.21 30.63 8.01
C ASN A 17 1.61 30.60 6.59
N HIS A 18 1.89 31.60 5.74
CA HIS A 18 1.32 31.58 4.38
C HIS A 18 1.83 30.40 3.55
N THR A 19 3.11 30.01 3.69
CA THR A 19 3.62 28.84 2.95
C THR A 19 2.97 27.54 3.42
N GLY A 20 2.76 27.36 4.73
CA GLY A 20 2.06 26.20 5.28
C GLY A 20 0.60 26.13 4.82
N LEU A 21 -0.11 27.26 4.89
CA LEU A 21 -1.49 27.36 4.45
C LEU A 21 -1.63 27.14 2.94
N ASP A 22 -0.70 27.65 2.13
CA ASP A 22 -0.67 27.42 0.69
C ASP A 22 -0.46 25.93 0.35
N VAL A 23 0.38 25.23 1.11
CA VAL A 23 0.54 23.78 0.98
C VAL A 23 -0.78 23.07 1.31
N LEU A 24 -1.44 23.43 2.42
CA LEU A 24 -2.75 22.85 2.78
C LEU A 24 -3.78 23.10 1.68
N ARG A 25 -3.84 24.33 1.17
CA ARG A 25 -4.75 24.73 0.09
C ARG A 25 -4.52 23.91 -1.17
N GLN A 26 -3.27 23.70 -1.56
CA GLN A 26 -2.94 22.86 -2.72
C GLN A 26 -3.39 21.41 -2.53
N ARG A 27 -3.23 20.85 -1.32
CA ARG A 27 -3.68 19.47 -1.00
C ARG A 27 -5.20 19.34 -0.99
N LEU A 28 -5.90 20.30 -0.39
CA LEU A 28 -7.37 20.36 -0.41
C LEU A 28 -7.91 20.51 -1.84
N HIS A 29 -7.25 21.31 -2.67
CA HIS A 29 -7.62 21.44 -4.07
C HIS A 29 -7.43 20.13 -4.85
N GLN A 30 -6.33 19.41 -4.61
CA GLN A 30 -6.09 18.08 -5.20
C GLN A 30 -7.17 17.07 -4.79
N LEU A 31 -7.56 17.05 -3.52
CA LEU A 31 -8.63 16.20 -3.00
C LEU A 31 -10.00 16.56 -3.60
N SER A 32 -10.32 17.84 -3.69
CA SER A 32 -11.58 18.30 -4.30
C SER A 32 -11.66 17.91 -5.78
N THR A 33 -10.54 18.01 -6.49
CA THR A 33 -10.46 17.62 -7.90
C THR A 33 -10.62 16.10 -8.07
N SER A 34 -10.01 15.30 -7.20
CA SER A 34 -10.13 13.83 -7.28
C SER A 34 -11.54 13.35 -6.93
N LEU A 35 -12.21 13.97 -5.95
CA LEU A 35 -13.60 13.69 -5.61
C LEU A 35 -14.54 14.07 -6.74
N THR A 36 -14.33 15.22 -7.37
CA THR A 36 -15.13 15.67 -8.52
C THR A 36 -14.95 14.72 -9.70
N ALA A 37 -13.72 14.27 -9.96
CA ALA A 37 -13.43 13.29 -11.00
C ALA A 37 -14.11 11.94 -10.72
N LEU A 38 -14.08 11.45 -9.48
CA LEU A 38 -14.79 10.24 -9.08
C LEU A 38 -16.30 10.39 -9.28
N ASN A 39 -16.87 11.49 -8.81
CA ASN A 39 -18.29 11.76 -8.95
C ASN A 39 -18.73 11.82 -10.42
N HIS A 40 -17.94 12.48 -11.25
CA HIS A 40 -18.18 12.53 -12.69
C HIS A 40 -18.16 11.14 -13.33
N ARG A 41 -17.21 10.27 -12.96
CA ARG A 41 -17.14 8.89 -13.46
C ARG A 41 -18.35 8.06 -13.03
N LEU A 42 -18.81 8.23 -11.79
CA LEU A 42 -20.01 7.53 -11.29
C LEU A 42 -21.29 7.94 -12.05
N HIS A 43 -21.40 9.22 -12.44
CA HIS A 43 -22.57 9.72 -13.14
C HIS A 43 -22.53 9.54 -14.67
N THR A 44 -21.34 9.43 -15.25
CA THR A 44 -21.14 9.45 -16.72
C THR A 44 -20.92 8.06 -17.31
N GLU A 45 -20.33 7.14 -16.56
CA GLU A 45 -20.11 5.76 -17.02
C GLU A 45 -21.36 4.90 -16.77
N TYR A 46 -22.10 4.61 -17.86
CA TYR A 46 -23.18 3.62 -17.89
C TYR A 46 -22.81 2.53 -18.90
N PRO A 47 -22.62 1.25 -18.51
CA PRO A 47 -22.76 0.68 -17.16
C PRO A 47 -21.69 1.18 -16.18
N LEU A 48 -21.94 1.02 -14.87
CA LEU A 48 -21.03 1.46 -13.82
C LEU A 48 -19.59 0.98 -14.07
N PRO A 49 -18.56 1.78 -13.69
CA PRO A 49 -17.17 1.40 -13.84
C PRO A 49 -16.90 0.03 -13.18
N PRO A 50 -16.00 -0.79 -13.74
CA PRO A 50 -15.65 -2.07 -13.14
C PRO A 50 -15.04 -1.85 -11.74
N TYR A 51 -15.46 -2.68 -10.78
CA TYR A 51 -15.08 -2.56 -9.36
C TYR A 51 -13.58 -2.32 -9.08
N PRO A 52 -12.62 -2.98 -9.78
CA PRO A 52 -11.20 -2.72 -9.56
C PRO A 52 -10.79 -1.26 -9.85
N SER A 53 -11.44 -0.62 -10.83
CA SER A 53 -11.18 0.77 -11.16
C SER A 53 -11.71 1.73 -10.10
N LEU A 54 -12.88 1.42 -9.53
CA LEU A 54 -13.48 2.16 -8.43
C LEU A 54 -12.61 2.07 -7.16
N LEU A 55 -12.18 0.85 -6.83
CA LEU A 55 -11.30 0.60 -5.68
C LEU A 55 -9.98 1.36 -5.82
N ALA A 56 -9.38 1.38 -7.02
CA ALA A 56 -8.17 2.16 -7.27
C ALA A 56 -8.37 3.66 -7.04
N SER A 57 -9.48 4.24 -7.52
CA SER A 57 -9.80 5.65 -7.25
C SER A 57 -10.06 5.93 -5.77
N PHE A 58 -10.71 5.01 -5.06
CA PHE A 58 -10.95 5.13 -3.63
C PHE A 58 -9.63 5.08 -2.83
N ASN A 59 -8.74 4.14 -3.13
CA ASN A 59 -7.42 4.05 -2.50
C ASN A 59 -6.59 5.32 -2.75
N ALA A 60 -6.68 5.92 -3.94
CA ALA A 60 -6.01 7.18 -4.23
C ALA A 60 -6.56 8.35 -3.39
N ILE A 61 -7.89 8.42 -3.20
CA ILE A 61 -8.53 9.42 -2.33
C ILE A 61 -8.12 9.21 -0.87
N LEU A 62 -8.10 7.97 -0.39
CA LEU A 62 -7.65 7.65 0.97
C LEU A 62 -6.21 8.10 1.21
N ALA A 63 -5.31 7.83 0.27
CA ALA A 63 -3.92 8.29 0.37
C ALA A 63 -3.84 9.83 0.43
N GLN A 64 -4.64 10.54 -0.38
CA GLN A 64 -4.72 12.01 -0.33
C GLN A 64 -5.28 12.50 1.02
N PHE A 65 -6.27 11.82 1.59
CA PHE A 65 -6.83 12.16 2.89
C PHE A 65 -5.80 12.01 4.01
N THR A 66 -5.03 10.92 4.01
CA THR A 66 -3.92 10.73 4.97
C THR A 66 -2.89 11.86 4.85
N ILE A 67 -2.51 12.23 3.63
CA ILE A 67 -1.57 13.34 3.41
C ILE A 67 -2.13 14.67 3.94
N VAL A 68 -3.42 14.95 3.71
CA VAL A 68 -4.08 16.16 4.23
C VAL A 68 -4.14 16.15 5.75
N LYS A 69 -4.49 15.01 6.35
CA LYS A 69 -4.51 14.82 7.81
C LYS A 69 -3.13 15.10 8.41
N ASP A 70 -2.07 14.48 7.86
CA ASP A 70 -0.70 14.65 8.35
C ASP A 70 -0.24 16.11 8.20
N ALA A 71 -0.64 16.78 7.11
CA ALA A 71 -0.34 18.21 6.91
C ALA A 71 -1.08 19.08 7.94
N LEU A 72 -2.35 18.79 8.22
CA LEU A 72 -3.16 19.52 9.21
C LEU A 72 -2.58 19.34 10.63
N GLN A 73 -2.22 18.11 11.00
CA GLN A 73 -1.63 17.80 12.31
C GLN A 73 -0.31 18.55 12.53
N LYS A 74 0.53 18.67 11.49
CA LYS A 74 1.80 19.41 11.57
C LYS A 74 1.63 20.91 11.77
N MET A 75 0.50 21.50 11.34
CA MET A 75 0.23 22.94 11.46
C MET A 75 -0.84 23.25 12.50
N GLN A 76 -1.30 22.25 13.25
CA GLN A 76 -2.42 22.39 14.17
C GLN A 76 -2.16 23.50 15.20
N ASP A 77 -0.97 23.54 15.77
CA ASP A 77 -0.59 24.53 16.79
C ASP A 77 -0.66 25.96 16.22
N GLU A 78 -0.14 26.17 15.00
CA GLU A 78 -0.16 27.47 14.31
C GLU A 78 -1.57 27.90 13.88
N LEU A 79 -2.43 26.94 13.51
CA LEU A 79 -3.81 27.21 13.09
C LEU A 79 -4.72 27.54 14.28
N LEU A 80 -4.46 26.95 15.46
CA LEU A 80 -5.22 27.24 16.68
C LEU A 80 -4.89 28.61 17.26
N GLU A 81 -3.65 29.08 17.11
CA GLU A 81 -3.22 30.41 17.55
C GLU A 81 -3.81 31.53 16.69
N ASN A 82 -4.06 31.27 15.41
CA ASN A 82 -4.50 32.28 14.46
C ASN A 82 -6.02 32.26 14.21
N ALA A 83 -6.73 33.24 14.79
CA ALA A 83 -8.15 33.44 14.52
C ALA A 83 -8.37 33.97 13.09
N VAL A 84 -8.97 33.14 12.23
CA VAL A 84 -9.29 33.51 10.84
C VAL A 84 -10.39 34.58 10.82
N ILE A 85 -10.02 35.82 10.49
CA ILE A 85 -10.96 36.92 10.23
C ILE A 85 -10.83 37.34 8.76
N PRO A 86 -11.93 37.41 7.99
CA PRO A 86 -11.87 37.89 6.62
C PRO A 86 -11.55 39.39 6.58
N MET A 87 -10.43 39.79 5.96
CA MET A 87 -9.99 41.19 5.93
C MET A 87 -10.71 42.07 4.89
N GLU A 88 -11.26 41.50 3.80
CA GLU A 88 -11.80 42.28 2.68
C GLU A 88 -13.19 41.82 2.20
N PHE A 89 -13.93 41.07 3.03
CA PHE A 89 -15.25 40.58 2.67
C PHE A 89 -16.34 41.63 2.96
N PRO A 90 -17.32 41.89 2.05
CA PRO A 90 -18.42 42.81 2.30
C PRO A 90 -19.42 42.21 3.32
N VAL A 91 -19.06 42.28 4.61
CA VAL A 91 -19.78 41.64 5.73
C VAL A 91 -21.26 42.00 5.77
N ARG A 92 -21.62 43.26 5.45
CA ARG A 92 -23.01 43.74 5.52
C ARG A 92 -23.92 43.26 4.39
N VAL A 93 -23.36 42.84 3.26
CA VAL A 93 -24.13 42.43 2.08
C VAL A 93 -24.36 40.92 2.05
N HIS A 94 -23.39 40.15 2.58
CA HIS A 94 -23.39 38.68 2.51
C HIS A 94 -23.14 38.02 3.88
N GLU A 95 -23.68 38.61 4.95
CA GLU A 95 -23.54 38.08 6.32
C GLU A 95 -24.00 36.62 6.43
N GLY A 96 -25.15 36.28 5.83
CA GLY A 96 -25.67 34.91 5.85
C GLY A 96 -24.74 33.89 5.19
N MET A 97 -24.06 34.27 4.10
CA MET A 97 -23.08 33.41 3.43
C MET A 97 -21.81 33.26 4.25
N LEU A 98 -21.36 34.36 4.87
CA LEU A 98 -20.19 34.35 5.73
C LEU A 98 -20.39 33.42 6.93
N LEU A 99 -21.56 33.49 7.58
CA LEU A 99 -21.91 32.60 8.69
C LEU A 99 -21.93 31.14 8.27
N THR A 100 -22.33 30.83 7.03
CA THR A 100 -22.26 29.45 6.51
C THR A 100 -20.83 29.00 6.19
N MET A 101 -19.96 29.88 5.69
CA MET A 101 -18.57 29.55 5.35
C MET A 101 -17.65 29.46 6.56
N MET A 102 -17.88 30.29 7.58
CA MET A 102 -17.12 30.27 8.84
C MET A 102 -17.68 29.28 9.87
N ARG A 103 -18.72 28.52 9.52
CA ARG A 103 -19.27 27.50 10.39
C ARG A 103 -18.25 26.38 10.60
N SER A 104 -17.80 26.23 11.83
CA SER A 104 -16.99 25.08 12.27
C SER A 104 -17.83 23.87 12.72
N LYS A 105 -19.16 24.01 12.77
CA LYS A 105 -20.03 22.93 13.24
C LYS A 105 -20.10 21.80 12.20
N PRO A 106 -19.74 20.56 12.58
CA PRO A 106 -19.77 19.41 11.69
C PRO A 106 -21.18 19.10 11.18
N GLU A 107 -21.26 18.19 10.22
CA GLU A 107 -22.55 17.69 9.74
C GLU A 107 -23.31 16.96 10.85
N PRO A 108 -24.65 17.05 10.87
CA PRO A 108 -25.46 16.49 11.96
C PRO A 108 -25.26 14.98 12.12
N TYR A 109 -25.05 14.25 11.01
CA TYR A 109 -24.80 12.81 11.05
C TYR A 109 -23.46 12.46 11.73
N VAL A 110 -22.43 13.27 11.51
CA VAL A 110 -21.13 13.10 12.17
C VAL A 110 -21.25 13.40 13.66
N ASP A 111 -22.06 14.37 14.04
CA ASP A 111 -22.33 14.72 15.44
C ASP A 111 -23.03 13.57 16.19
N GLU A 112 -24.02 12.92 15.55
CA GLU A 112 -24.67 11.72 16.07
C GLU A 112 -23.68 10.57 16.27
N TRP A 113 -22.77 10.35 15.31
CA TRP A 113 -21.73 9.34 15.41
C TRP A 113 -20.72 9.63 16.53
N ILE A 114 -20.35 10.90 16.72
CA ILE A 114 -19.49 11.30 17.83
C ILE A 114 -20.21 11.07 19.16
N ALA A 115 -21.49 11.44 19.26
CA ALA A 115 -22.30 11.23 20.46
C ALA A 115 -22.46 9.74 20.78
N GLN A 116 -22.69 8.91 19.76
CA GLN A 116 -22.70 7.44 19.90
C GLN A 116 -21.34 6.94 20.38
N GLY A 117 -20.23 7.37 19.78
CA GLY A 117 -18.88 6.98 20.20
C GLY A 117 -18.58 7.35 21.66
N LYS A 118 -19.01 8.54 22.11
CA LYS A 118 -18.92 8.94 23.51
C LYS A 118 -19.77 8.05 24.42
N ALA A 119 -21.03 7.79 24.05
CA ALA A 119 -21.90 6.90 24.81
C ALA A 119 -21.35 5.46 24.87
N TYR A 120 -20.72 4.96 23.81
CA TYR A 120 -20.03 3.67 23.80
C TYR A 120 -18.81 3.66 24.73
N SER A 121 -18.01 4.73 24.73
CA SER A 121 -16.86 4.88 25.63
C SER A 121 -17.29 4.98 27.10
N GLU A 122 -18.39 5.68 27.39
CA GLU A 122 -18.94 5.80 28.74
C GLU A 122 -19.60 4.49 29.21
N ALA A 123 -20.25 3.75 28.30
CA ALA A 123 -20.85 2.45 28.59
C ALA A 123 -19.80 1.34 28.74
N ASN A 124 -18.62 1.50 28.15
CA ASN A 124 -17.50 0.57 28.21
C ASN A 124 -16.22 1.31 28.61
N PRO A 125 -16.07 1.70 29.89
CA PRO A 125 -14.87 2.36 30.36
C PRO A 125 -13.64 1.48 30.09
N PRO A 126 -12.47 2.08 29.76
CA PRO A 126 -11.23 1.34 29.62
C PRO A 126 -11.02 0.51 30.90
N GLY A 127 -10.75 -0.80 30.75
CA GLY A 127 -10.57 -1.72 31.87
C GLY A 127 -11.73 -2.70 32.15
N LYS A 128 -12.97 -2.44 31.69
CA LYS A 128 -14.03 -3.47 31.75
C LYS A 128 -14.05 -4.27 30.46
N GLY A 129 -13.38 -5.42 30.49
CA GLY A 129 -13.49 -6.45 29.46
C GLY A 129 -14.95 -6.75 29.11
N ILE A 130 -15.18 -7.12 27.86
CA ILE A 130 -16.48 -7.54 27.30
C ILE A 130 -17.24 -8.35 28.36
N PRO A 131 -18.46 -7.93 28.79
CA PRO A 131 -19.20 -8.67 29.81
C PRO A 131 -19.69 -9.99 29.23
N ALA A 132 -18.84 -11.01 29.34
CA ALA A 132 -19.20 -12.39 29.13
C ALA A 132 -20.02 -12.85 30.34
N GLY A 133 -21.34 -12.80 30.20
CA GLY A 133 -22.26 -13.54 31.08
C GLY A 133 -22.59 -12.86 32.41
N LYS A 134 -23.85 -12.49 32.55
CA LYS A 134 -24.55 -12.27 33.83
C LYS A 134 -24.36 -13.45 34.79
N GLU A 135 -23.86 -13.20 35.99
CA GLU A 135 -24.35 -13.66 37.32
C GLU A 135 -23.88 -12.55 38.30
N ARG A 136 -24.74 -11.71 38.93
CA ARG A 136 -25.46 -11.89 40.22
C ARG A 136 -24.54 -12.56 41.27
N ASP A 137 -24.16 -11.97 42.40
CA ASP A 137 -24.85 -11.11 43.38
C ASP A 137 -23.81 -10.20 44.10
N GLU A 138 -24.14 -8.93 44.38
CA GLU A 138 -24.27 -8.30 45.72
C GLU A 138 -22.99 -8.16 46.56
N ASP A 139 -22.77 -6.90 46.97
CA ASP A 139 -22.00 -6.40 48.12
C ASP A 139 -20.47 -6.57 48.13
N ASP A 140 -19.76 -5.46 47.87
CA ASP A 140 -18.59 -5.05 48.66
C ASP A 140 -18.26 -3.57 48.38
N ASP A 141 -18.57 -2.75 49.38
CA ASP A 141 -18.03 -1.40 49.59
C ASP A 141 -16.49 -1.46 49.72
N ASP A 142 -15.84 -0.34 49.43
CA ASP A 142 -14.41 -0.03 49.63
C ASP A 142 -13.43 -0.63 48.60
N LYS A 143 -13.21 0.09 47.48
CA LYS A 143 -11.90 0.10 46.80
C LYS A 143 -11.51 1.49 46.34
N ASP A 144 -10.64 2.05 47.18
CA ASP A 144 -9.60 3.04 46.94
C ASP A 144 -9.42 3.54 45.50
N GLU A 145 -9.60 4.85 45.36
CA GLU A 145 -9.03 5.69 44.32
C GLU A 145 -7.51 5.49 44.31
N ASP A 146 -6.97 4.87 43.26
CA ASP A 146 -5.58 5.00 42.74
C ASP A 146 -5.37 3.96 41.61
N GLU A 147 -6.18 3.99 40.55
CA GLU A 147 -5.86 3.31 39.28
C GLU A 147 -5.22 4.33 38.33
N GLU A 148 -3.98 4.73 38.64
CA GLU A 148 -3.12 5.44 37.70
C GLU A 148 -2.62 4.45 36.63
N GLU A 149 -3.09 4.68 35.39
CA GLU A 149 -2.37 4.49 34.12
C GLU A 149 -1.89 3.07 33.74
N GLU A 150 -2.79 2.23 33.19
CA GLU A 150 -2.43 1.06 32.35
C GLU A 150 -2.72 1.27 30.84
N ASP A 151 -3.00 2.49 30.39
CA ASP A 151 -3.31 2.76 28.97
C ASP A 151 -2.05 2.79 28.06
N GLU A 152 -0.84 2.79 28.64
CA GLU A 152 0.41 2.84 27.87
C GLU A 152 0.78 1.49 27.21
N ASP A 153 0.20 0.39 27.67
CA ASP A 153 0.62 -0.96 27.25
C ASP A 153 0.05 -1.39 25.90
N GLU A 154 -1.19 -1.01 25.57
CA GLU A 154 -1.84 -1.44 24.31
C GLU A 154 -1.20 -0.82 23.06
N ASP A 155 -0.86 0.47 23.12
CA ASP A 155 -0.15 1.16 22.04
C ASP A 155 1.23 0.54 21.78
N THR A 156 1.87 0.08 22.86
CA THR A 156 3.18 -0.58 22.81
C THR A 156 3.07 -1.98 22.19
N LEU A 157 1.98 -2.70 22.47
CA LEU A 157 1.64 -3.98 21.84
C LEU A 157 1.38 -3.83 20.33
N TRP A 158 0.61 -2.81 19.89
CA TRP A 158 0.37 -2.58 18.47
C TRP A 158 1.64 -2.19 17.70
N LYS A 159 2.53 -1.41 18.31
CA LYS A 159 3.86 -1.10 17.74
C LYS A 159 4.71 -2.36 17.59
N PHE A 160 4.69 -3.25 18.57
CA PHE A 160 5.42 -4.53 18.52
C PHE A 160 4.84 -5.48 17.47
N ALA A 161 3.51 -5.60 17.39
CA ALA A 161 2.82 -6.38 16.37
C ALA A 161 3.14 -5.87 14.97
N ALA A 162 3.14 -4.54 14.77
CA ALA A 162 3.54 -3.92 13.51
C ALA A 162 4.99 -4.25 13.14
N ALA A 163 5.92 -4.25 14.11
CA ALA A 163 7.31 -4.62 13.88
C ALA A 163 7.47 -6.09 13.45
N ILE A 164 6.76 -7.02 14.10
CA ILE A 164 6.75 -8.43 13.70
C ILE A 164 6.27 -8.56 12.25
N VAL A 165 5.14 -7.94 11.91
CA VAL A 165 4.58 -8.00 10.55
C VAL A 165 5.54 -7.41 9.53
N ALA A 166 6.22 -6.30 9.83
CA ALA A 166 7.22 -5.72 8.96
C ALA A 166 8.39 -6.69 8.68
N THR A 167 8.93 -7.33 9.72
CA THR A 167 10.00 -8.32 9.54
C THR A 167 9.55 -9.53 8.70
N GLN A 168 8.29 -9.95 8.85
CA GLN A 168 7.73 -11.04 8.07
C GLN A 168 7.60 -10.65 6.59
N ILE A 169 7.18 -9.42 6.31
CA ILE A 169 7.10 -8.88 4.93
C ILE A 169 8.50 -8.86 4.29
N ASP A 170 9.53 -8.43 5.02
CA ASP A 170 10.91 -8.41 4.52
C ASP A 170 11.44 -9.81 4.20
N GLN A 171 11.14 -10.80 5.07
CA GLN A 171 11.48 -12.20 4.78
C GLN A 171 10.78 -12.74 3.54
N LEU A 172 9.51 -12.37 3.32
CA LEU A 172 8.75 -12.79 2.14
C LEU A 172 9.29 -12.15 0.86
N ASN A 173 9.64 -10.85 0.91
CA ASN A 173 10.25 -10.16 -0.22
C ASN A 173 11.62 -10.75 -0.58
N LEU A 174 12.43 -11.10 0.42
CA LEU A 174 13.71 -11.78 0.21
C LEU A 174 13.52 -13.17 -0.43
N LYS A 175 12.55 -13.95 0.05
CA LYS A 175 12.21 -15.26 -0.55
C LYS A 175 11.73 -15.14 -1.99
N ALA A 176 10.91 -14.12 -2.30
CA ALA A 176 10.48 -13.84 -3.66
C ALA A 176 11.66 -13.48 -4.57
N ALA A 177 12.60 -12.64 -4.09
CA ALA A 177 13.80 -12.28 -4.84
C ALA A 177 14.73 -13.48 -5.11
N VAL A 178 14.85 -14.42 -4.17
CA VAL A 178 15.63 -15.66 -4.37
C VAL A 178 14.96 -16.61 -5.37
N GLN A 179 13.63 -16.64 -5.41
CA GLN A 179 12.91 -17.44 -6.41
C GLN A 179 13.09 -16.87 -7.82
N THR A 180 13.07 -15.55 -7.99
CA THR A 180 13.26 -14.94 -9.31
C THR A 180 14.68 -15.14 -9.85
N THR A 181 15.71 -15.11 -9.01
CA THR A 181 17.09 -15.43 -9.43
C THR A 181 17.25 -16.89 -9.82
N LYS A 182 16.65 -17.82 -9.06
CA LYS A 182 16.67 -19.25 -9.39
C LYS A 182 15.95 -19.55 -10.72
N VAL A 183 14.85 -18.87 -11.00
CA VAL A 183 14.15 -18.98 -12.29
C VAL A 183 14.99 -18.42 -13.44
N ALA A 184 15.73 -17.34 -13.22
CA ALA A 184 16.65 -16.77 -14.22
C ALA A 184 17.83 -17.70 -14.53
N GLU A 185 18.38 -18.39 -13.52
CA GLU A 185 19.47 -19.35 -13.67
C GLU A 185 19.03 -20.60 -14.45
N LEU A 186 17.87 -21.16 -14.09
CA LEU A 186 17.28 -22.28 -14.83
C LEU A 186 16.97 -21.92 -16.30
N LYS A 187 16.55 -20.68 -16.57
CA LYS A 187 16.31 -20.22 -17.93
C LYS A 187 17.61 -20.18 -18.76
N LYS A 188 18.73 -19.79 -18.15
CA LYS A 188 20.04 -19.78 -18.82
C LYS A 188 20.52 -21.20 -19.15
N GLU A 189 20.35 -22.15 -18.24
CA GLU A 189 20.69 -23.57 -18.50
C GLU A 189 19.82 -24.15 -19.63
N VAL A 190 18.54 -23.82 -19.66
CA VAL A 190 17.63 -24.24 -20.74
C VAL A 190 18.07 -23.65 -22.09
N ASP A 191 18.42 -22.36 -22.14
CA ASP A 191 18.89 -21.72 -23.39
C ASP A 191 20.23 -22.32 -23.87
N GLU A 192 21.14 -22.67 -22.96
CA GLU A 192 22.41 -23.36 -23.29
C GLU A 192 22.20 -24.78 -23.83
N THR A 193 21.28 -25.55 -23.22
CA THR A 193 20.94 -26.89 -23.72
C THR A 193 20.23 -26.84 -25.06
N MET A 194 19.33 -25.86 -25.27
CA MET A 194 18.62 -25.66 -26.53
C MET A 194 19.58 -25.23 -27.65
N GLY A 195 20.55 -24.36 -27.34
CA GLY A 195 21.63 -23.99 -28.26
C GLY A 195 22.56 -25.15 -28.64
N SER A 196 22.79 -26.09 -27.71
CA SER A 196 23.54 -27.33 -27.99
C SER A 196 22.76 -28.27 -28.92
N ILE A 197 21.46 -28.45 -28.67
CA ILE A 197 20.56 -29.25 -29.51
C ILE A 197 20.48 -28.67 -30.93
N GLU A 198 20.35 -27.36 -31.07
CA GLU A 198 20.37 -26.71 -32.40
C GLU A 198 21.70 -26.92 -33.12
N ARG A 199 22.82 -26.90 -32.39
CA ARG A 199 24.15 -27.14 -32.96
C ARG A 199 24.27 -28.58 -33.46
N VAL A 200 23.77 -29.55 -32.71
CA VAL A 200 23.70 -30.96 -33.13
C VAL A 200 22.77 -31.14 -34.33
N MET A 201 21.58 -30.53 -34.32
CA MET A 201 20.66 -30.61 -35.46
C MET A 201 21.24 -29.97 -36.73
N ARG A 202 21.93 -28.83 -36.63
CA ARG A 202 22.62 -28.20 -37.77
C ARG A 202 23.80 -29.04 -38.26
N PHE A 203 24.54 -29.68 -37.35
CA PHE A 203 25.63 -30.58 -37.73
C PHE A 203 25.10 -31.81 -38.49
N VAL A 204 24.04 -32.45 -38.02
CA VAL A 204 23.40 -33.58 -38.70
C VAL A 204 22.78 -33.18 -40.04
N SER A 205 22.18 -31.99 -40.12
CA SER A 205 21.47 -31.54 -41.33
C SER A 205 22.37 -30.94 -42.41
N ARG A 206 23.49 -30.32 -42.03
CA ARG A 206 24.34 -29.54 -42.95
C ARG A 206 25.84 -29.85 -42.88
N GLY A 207 26.29 -30.67 -41.94
CA GLY A 207 27.69 -31.13 -41.84
C GLY A 207 28.70 -30.07 -41.40
N THR A 208 28.27 -28.90 -40.94
CA THR A 208 29.19 -27.78 -40.60
C THR A 208 29.46 -27.69 -39.11
N ILE A 209 30.72 -27.77 -38.71
CA ILE A 209 31.23 -27.42 -37.36
C ILE A 209 31.71 -25.96 -37.43
N VAL A 210 31.22 -25.10 -36.52
CA VAL A 210 31.70 -23.72 -36.36
C VAL A 210 33.18 -23.75 -35.90
N PRO A 211 34.11 -22.99 -36.52
CA PRO A 211 35.52 -23.07 -36.20
C PRO A 211 35.83 -22.21 -34.96
N GLY A 212 36.33 -22.83 -33.89
CA GLY A 212 36.70 -22.07 -32.68
C GLY A 212 37.14 -22.86 -31.45
N GLY A 213 37.34 -24.18 -31.53
CA GLY A 213 37.90 -24.99 -30.45
C GLY A 213 38.89 -26.01 -30.99
N GLN A 214 40.10 -26.05 -30.41
CA GLN A 214 41.23 -26.88 -30.85
C GLN A 214 40.87 -28.37 -31.00
N PRO A 215 41.53 -29.10 -31.92
CA PRO A 215 41.31 -30.53 -32.10
C PRO A 215 42.11 -31.29 -31.04
N GLN A 216 41.43 -31.96 -30.11
CA GLN A 216 42.06 -32.98 -29.29
C GLN A 216 41.25 -34.28 -29.35
N ALA A 217 41.91 -35.28 -29.91
CA ALA A 217 41.70 -36.73 -29.79
C ALA A 217 40.31 -37.29 -30.15
N GLN A 218 40.31 -38.07 -31.23
CA GLN A 218 39.27 -39.07 -31.54
C GLN A 218 38.98 -39.96 -30.32
N PRO A 219 37.70 -40.33 -30.12
CA PRO A 219 37.42 -41.68 -29.67
C PRO A 219 36.58 -42.45 -30.71
N SER A 220 37.14 -43.62 -31.01
CA SER A 220 36.60 -44.82 -31.64
C SER A 220 35.12 -44.87 -32.04
N THR A 221 34.94 -45.45 -33.23
CA THR A 221 33.75 -45.83 -33.99
C THR A 221 32.74 -46.77 -33.27
N GLY A 222 32.71 -46.78 -31.93
CA GLY A 222 31.83 -47.63 -31.12
C GLY A 222 30.56 -46.94 -30.60
N THR A 223 30.57 -45.63 -30.40
CA THR A 223 29.46 -44.94 -29.70
C THR A 223 28.27 -44.64 -30.61
N ALA A 224 28.49 -44.43 -31.91
CA ALA A 224 27.43 -44.15 -32.87
C ALA A 224 26.45 -45.33 -33.05
N ALA A 225 26.93 -46.57 -32.89
CA ALA A 225 26.09 -47.77 -32.97
C ALA A 225 25.12 -47.89 -31.77
N ILE A 226 25.51 -47.36 -30.59
CA ILE A 226 24.68 -47.41 -29.38
C ILE A 226 23.51 -46.42 -29.48
N TYR A 227 23.74 -45.23 -30.03
CA TYR A 227 22.67 -44.23 -30.22
C TYR A 227 21.65 -44.64 -31.29
N LEU A 228 22.09 -45.30 -32.37
CA LEU A 228 21.18 -45.89 -33.36
C LEU A 228 20.32 -47.00 -32.75
N HIS A 229 20.89 -47.89 -31.92
CA HIS A 229 20.11 -48.92 -31.24
C HIS A 229 19.12 -48.38 -30.21
N MET A 230 19.47 -47.31 -29.49
CA MET A 230 18.56 -46.63 -28.55
C MET A 230 17.37 -45.98 -29.26
N ILE A 231 17.58 -45.34 -30.41
CA ILE A 231 16.49 -44.73 -31.20
C ILE A 231 15.55 -45.81 -31.75
N THR A 232 16.06 -46.95 -32.23
CA THR A 232 15.21 -48.06 -32.71
C THR A 232 14.41 -48.71 -31.57
N LEU A 233 14.97 -48.81 -30.36
CA LEU A 233 14.26 -49.32 -29.18
C LEU A 233 13.14 -48.37 -28.72
N ILE A 234 13.33 -47.05 -28.80
CA ILE A 234 12.29 -46.07 -28.47
C ILE A 234 11.11 -46.15 -29.47
N TYR A 235 11.40 -46.33 -30.77
CA TYR A 235 10.33 -46.48 -31.77
C TYR A 235 9.55 -47.80 -31.64
N PHE A 236 10.17 -48.88 -31.15
CA PHE A 236 9.50 -50.17 -30.97
C PHE A 236 8.59 -50.24 -29.73
N VAL A 237 8.85 -49.41 -28.71
CA VAL A 237 8.04 -49.36 -27.48
C VAL A 237 6.80 -48.46 -27.62
N GLN A 238 6.82 -47.48 -28.54
CA GLN A 238 5.74 -46.47 -28.64
C GLN A 238 4.58 -46.85 -29.60
N PHE A 239 4.72 -47.89 -30.44
CA PHE A 239 3.65 -48.29 -31.39
C PHE A 239 3.54 -49.82 -31.57
N PRO A 240 2.79 -50.53 -30.71
CA PRO A 240 2.28 -51.85 -31.06
C PRO A 240 0.91 -51.71 -31.75
N SER A 241 0.80 -52.24 -32.97
CA SER A 241 -0.42 -52.40 -33.78
C SER A 241 -0.92 -51.17 -34.55
N ALA A 242 -0.73 -51.23 -35.86
CA ALA A 242 -1.77 -50.83 -36.81
C ALA A 242 -1.78 -51.87 -37.94
N GLU A 243 -2.89 -52.59 -38.03
CA GLU A 243 -3.21 -53.58 -39.06
C GLU A 243 -3.16 -52.95 -40.46
N ILE A 244 -2.63 -53.72 -41.41
CA ILE A 244 -2.59 -53.44 -42.85
C ILE A 244 -3.86 -54.06 -43.47
N PRO A 245 -4.60 -53.35 -44.34
CA PRO A 245 -5.33 -54.01 -45.44
C PRO A 245 -4.42 -54.22 -46.66
#